data_AF-A0AAD7K2C3-F1
#
_entry.id   AF-A0AAD7K2C3-F1
#
_cell.length_a   1.000
_cell.length_b   1.000
_cell.length_c   1.000
_cell.angle_alpha   90.00
_cell.angle_beta   90.00
_cell.angle_gamma   90.00
#
_symmetry.space_group_name_H-M   'P 1'
#
loop_
_entity.id
_entity.type
_entity.pdbx_description
1 polymer ?
#
loop_
_entity_poly.entity_id
_entity_poly.type
_entity_poly.pdbx_seq_one_letter_code
_entity_poly.pdbx_strand_id
1 'polypeptide(L)'
;MLSALLTLIHPNPHIRLPKPHFGWPSRRNSSHFRTVLREQYFGCVQLPVLRHGVRVLTSCVLNYQDPLDPTPWTTQKCELGSLSSANLAIEDVQHAFAFAKATGTLLSIKNTGHDFNGRSMLKNSFALWTHNLNNVRTRSSVGIFELNAKSFSWTYNATFVPEGGKGDWLDVYKFADEHNVTVVGGYHPTIGASGGWLMAAGYSVLTPILGVGVDRILRFKIVTLDGVYRTANEYQNFGPCEAEGWDPRASVSFTRTEETPKNFLKLIIDNGVEWDKAGWGGHLYPDNFVGVNPLLTHEEAVESMKNASDYVLAQNGNVVTEEMPSFLALFEKYVTAASVLVGVNPVLGTRLIPQSIFSNESAKAQLLDAFAAMLPFGTVNPQIKAVAPLLYNQTNGATSVLPAWREALWQVHRFPVYQGERKPIVAI
;
A
#
# COMPACT_ATOMS: atom_id res chain seq x y z
N MET A 1 41.42 8.56 2.75
CA MET A 1 41.35 7.43 1.79
C MET A 1 40.06 7.41 0.96
N LEU A 2 38.84 7.45 1.54
CA LEU A 2 37.60 7.34 0.74
C LEU A 2 37.48 8.38 -0.41
N SER A 3 38.02 9.59 -0.24
CA SER A 3 38.05 10.64 -1.27
C SER A 3 38.92 10.33 -2.51
N ALA A 4 39.69 9.23 -2.52
CA ALA A 4 40.51 8.81 -3.65
C ALA A 4 39.81 7.80 -4.59
N LEU A 5 38.77 7.10 -4.11
CA LEU A 5 38.00 6.15 -4.95
C LEU A 5 37.09 6.86 -5.96
N LEU A 6 36.63 8.07 -5.64
CA LEU A 6 35.76 8.88 -6.51
C LEU A 6 36.45 9.36 -7.80
N THR A 7 37.79 9.36 -7.85
CA THR A 7 38.57 9.90 -8.98
C THR A 7 38.97 8.83 -10.01
N LEU A 8 38.72 7.54 -9.73
CA LEU A 8 39.09 6.40 -10.61
C LEU A 8 37.89 5.68 -11.23
N ILE A 9 36.67 6.14 -10.96
CA ILE A 9 35.48 5.69 -11.69
C ILE A 9 35.36 6.55 -12.95
N HIS A 10 35.76 5.99 -14.11
CA HIS A 10 35.35 6.50 -15.43
C HIS A 10 33.84 6.81 -15.41
N PRO A 11 33.35 7.87 -16.08
CA PRO A 11 31.95 8.31 -16.01
C PRO A 11 30.99 7.26 -16.60
N ASN A 12 30.64 6.27 -15.79
CA ASN A 12 29.77 5.16 -16.13
C ASN A 12 28.32 5.69 -16.16
N PRO A 13 27.63 5.69 -17.32
CA PRO A 13 26.33 6.33 -17.47
C PRO A 13 25.21 5.66 -16.64
N HIS A 14 25.43 4.43 -16.16
CA HIS A 14 24.46 3.67 -15.38
C HIS A 14 24.51 3.99 -13.87
N ILE A 15 25.59 4.60 -13.36
CA ILE A 15 25.72 5.01 -11.95
C ILE A 15 25.23 6.45 -11.76
N ARG A 16 24.10 6.62 -11.07
CA ARG A 16 23.50 7.94 -10.82
C ARG A 16 23.68 8.31 -9.35
N LEU A 17 24.61 9.24 -9.09
CA LEU A 17 24.69 9.92 -7.78
C LEU A 17 23.36 10.65 -7.50
N PRO A 18 22.94 10.78 -6.23
CA PRO A 18 21.78 11.58 -5.87
C PRO A 18 22.13 13.05 -6.12
N LYS A 19 21.73 13.60 -7.28
CA LYS A 19 22.05 14.99 -7.64
C LYS A 19 21.52 15.94 -6.56
N PRO A 20 22.38 16.71 -5.87
CA PRO A 20 21.94 17.71 -4.90
C PRO A 20 21.40 18.93 -5.65
N HIS A 21 20.18 18.81 -6.18
CA HIS A 21 19.46 19.91 -6.80
C HIS A 21 19.07 20.92 -5.71
N PHE A 22 19.99 21.82 -5.34
CA PHE A 22 19.74 22.89 -4.37
C PHE A 22 19.05 24.12 -4.97
N GLY A 23 19.04 24.27 -6.30
CA GLY A 23 18.15 25.23 -6.97
C GLY A 23 16.67 24.86 -6.80
N TRP A 24 15.82 25.84 -6.55
CA TRP A 24 14.37 25.73 -6.29
C TRP A 24 13.96 25.01 -4.98
N PRO A 25 14.04 25.68 -3.81
CA PRO A 25 13.29 25.31 -2.62
C PRO A 25 11.78 25.55 -2.77
N SER A 26 11.39 26.75 -3.22
CA SER A 26 9.99 27.24 -3.23
C SER A 26 8.99 26.33 -3.95
N ARG A 27 9.36 25.75 -5.11
CA ARG A 27 8.51 24.82 -5.86
C ARG A 27 8.39 23.42 -5.22
N ARG A 28 9.34 22.99 -4.38
CA ARG A 28 9.28 21.70 -3.67
C ARG A 28 8.45 21.77 -2.40
N ASN A 29 8.42 22.92 -1.75
CA ASN A 29 7.72 23.11 -0.49
C ASN A 29 6.20 23.06 -0.68
N SER A 30 5.67 23.80 -1.67
CA SER A 30 4.26 23.75 -2.09
C SER A 30 3.83 22.43 -2.76
N SER A 31 4.75 21.47 -2.88
CA SER A 31 4.51 20.14 -3.45
C SER A 31 5.03 19.00 -2.57
N HIS A 32 5.41 19.28 -1.31
CA HIS A 32 5.89 18.28 -0.35
C HIS A 32 4.93 17.09 -0.22
N PHE A 33 3.62 17.35 -0.21
CA PHE A 33 2.57 16.33 -0.11
C PHE A 33 2.20 15.65 -1.44
N ARG A 34 2.78 16.05 -2.59
CA ARG A 34 2.41 15.49 -3.89
C ARG A 34 3.07 14.14 -4.12
N THR A 35 2.30 13.08 -3.87
CA THR A 35 2.61 11.66 -4.12
C THR A 35 3.43 11.41 -5.38
N VAL A 36 2.93 11.86 -6.53
CA VAL A 36 3.56 11.72 -7.86
C VAL A 36 4.92 12.42 -7.94
N LEU A 37 5.12 13.55 -7.27
CA LEU A 37 6.40 14.25 -7.28
C LEU A 37 7.42 13.56 -6.36
N ARG A 38 6.98 13.06 -5.20
CA ARG A 38 7.86 12.39 -4.22
C ARG A 38 8.46 11.09 -4.77
N GLU A 39 7.76 10.36 -5.61
CA GLU A 39 8.30 9.12 -6.21
C GLU A 39 9.29 9.38 -7.35
N GLN A 40 9.15 10.48 -8.09
CA GLN A 40 10.03 10.83 -9.23
C GLN A 40 11.46 11.21 -8.80
N TYR A 41 11.66 11.56 -7.52
CA TYR A 41 12.98 11.88 -6.98
C TYR A 41 13.54 10.73 -6.16
N PHE A 42 14.67 10.16 -6.61
CA PHE A 42 15.36 9.08 -5.90
C PHE A 42 15.60 9.36 -4.40
N GLY A 43 15.96 10.60 -4.04
CA GLY A 43 16.20 11.00 -2.64
C GLY A 43 14.95 11.15 -1.78
N CYS A 44 13.75 11.13 -2.36
CA CYS A 44 12.48 11.29 -1.63
C CYS A 44 11.84 9.92 -1.35
N VAL A 45 11.28 9.76 -0.16
CA VAL A 45 10.36 8.64 0.16
C VAL A 45 8.98 9.21 0.50
N GLN A 46 7.94 8.45 0.24
CA GLN A 46 6.56 8.85 0.56
C GLN A 46 6.40 9.00 2.07
N LEU A 47 6.97 8.07 2.84
CA LEU A 47 6.88 8.03 4.30
C LEU A 47 8.28 8.13 4.93
N PRO A 48 8.70 9.30 5.44
CA PRO A 48 9.95 9.48 6.20
C PRO A 48 9.88 8.86 7.61
N VAL A 49 10.01 7.53 7.68
CA VAL A 49 9.97 6.73 8.92
C VAL A 49 11.15 7.04 9.87
N LEU A 50 10.92 7.01 11.19
CA LEU A 50 11.98 6.93 12.21
C LEU A 50 11.96 5.56 12.93
N ARG A 51 13.03 4.75 12.77
CA ARG A 51 13.20 3.47 13.48
C ARG A 51 13.99 3.62 14.78
N HIS A 52 13.46 3.07 15.88
CA HIS A 52 14.25 2.52 17.00
C HIS A 52 15.37 3.41 17.57
N GLY A 53 15.13 4.72 17.67
CA GLY A 53 16.14 5.68 18.17
C GLY A 53 17.33 5.94 17.23
N VAL A 54 17.48 5.17 16.15
CA VAL A 54 18.38 5.50 15.05
C VAL A 54 17.74 6.66 14.29
N ARG A 55 18.50 7.75 14.15
CA ARG A 55 18.05 9.00 13.52
C ARG A 55 17.99 8.82 12.00
N VAL A 56 16.91 8.19 11.49
CA VAL A 56 16.83 7.64 10.11
C VAL A 56 17.03 8.69 9.01
N LEU A 57 16.52 9.91 9.21
CA LEU A 57 16.89 11.09 8.44
C LEU A 57 17.50 12.07 9.45
N THR A 58 18.82 12.32 9.36
CA THR A 58 19.57 13.01 10.42
C THR A 58 19.37 14.53 10.42
N SER A 59 18.97 15.07 9.27
CA SER A 59 18.74 16.48 8.93
C SER A 59 18.02 16.53 7.56
N CYS A 60 17.55 17.71 7.11
CA CYS A 60 16.76 17.86 5.86
C CYS A 60 15.38 17.15 5.82
N VAL A 61 14.79 16.81 6.97
CA VAL A 61 13.35 16.52 7.03
C VAL A 61 12.61 17.85 6.94
N LEU A 62 11.86 18.05 5.84
CA LEU A 62 10.96 19.21 5.72
C LEU A 62 9.89 19.15 6.80
N ASN A 63 9.65 20.28 7.46
CA ASN A 63 8.58 20.44 8.45
C ASN A 63 7.23 20.24 7.75
N TYR A 64 6.38 19.33 8.26
CA TYR A 64 5.09 19.02 7.63
C TYR A 64 3.96 19.97 8.09
N GLN A 65 4.17 20.73 9.16
CA GLN A 65 3.21 21.73 9.64
C GLN A 65 3.43 23.07 8.94
N ASP A 66 4.70 23.42 8.69
CA ASP A 66 5.10 24.48 7.77
C ASP A 66 6.12 23.95 6.74
N PRO A 67 5.67 23.51 5.55
CA PRO A 67 6.58 23.09 4.47
C PRO A 67 7.49 24.19 3.93
N LEU A 68 7.23 25.47 4.24
CA LEU A 68 8.03 26.61 3.79
C LEU A 68 9.18 26.95 4.74
N ASP A 69 9.14 26.47 5.99
CA ASP A 69 10.17 26.63 7.02
C ASP A 69 11.57 26.29 6.47
N PRO A 70 12.49 27.28 6.35
CA PRO A 70 13.80 27.08 5.75
C PRO A 70 14.82 26.38 6.66
N THR A 71 14.54 26.27 7.97
CA THR A 71 15.44 25.72 8.99
C THR A 71 16.08 24.37 8.60
N PRO A 72 15.35 23.39 8.02
CA PRO A 72 15.93 22.08 7.69
C PRO A 72 17.02 22.09 6.61
N TRP A 73 17.18 23.19 5.84
CA TRP A 73 18.23 23.32 4.82
C TRP A 73 19.10 24.58 4.90
N THR A 74 18.76 25.57 5.75
CA THR A 74 19.60 26.76 5.98
C THR A 74 20.46 26.68 7.23
N THR A 75 19.97 26.09 8.32
CA THR A 75 20.69 26.01 9.61
C THR A 75 21.13 24.58 9.94
N GLN A 76 20.43 23.57 9.45
CA GLN A 76 20.80 22.16 9.63
C GLN A 76 21.74 21.67 8.53
N LYS A 77 22.86 21.04 8.92
CA LYS A 77 23.78 20.37 8.00
C LYS A 77 23.08 19.14 7.38
N CYS A 78 22.57 19.29 6.16
CA CYS A 78 21.89 18.25 5.39
C CYS A 78 22.73 16.96 5.24
N GLU A 79 22.14 15.80 5.53
CA GLU A 79 22.78 14.48 5.42
C GLU A 79 21.77 13.42 4.93
N LEU A 80 22.25 12.41 4.20
CA LEU A 80 21.41 11.35 3.64
C LEU A 80 20.72 10.46 4.68
N GLY A 81 21.17 10.48 5.94
CA GLY A 81 20.65 9.60 7.00
C GLY A 81 20.79 8.12 6.64
N SER A 82 19.66 7.49 6.29
CA SER A 82 19.54 6.09 5.88
C SER A 82 19.23 5.90 4.40
N LEU A 83 19.12 6.98 3.62
CA LEU A 83 19.02 6.88 2.16
C LEU A 83 20.30 6.25 1.59
N SER A 84 20.14 5.43 0.56
CA SER A 84 21.25 4.85 -0.19
C SER A 84 22.08 5.95 -0.87
N SER A 85 23.40 5.78 -0.87
CA SER A 85 24.38 6.79 -1.28
C SER A 85 24.41 7.05 -2.78
N ALA A 86 23.88 6.14 -3.59
CA ALA A 86 23.63 6.29 -5.03
C ALA A 86 22.48 5.38 -5.48
N ASN A 87 22.01 5.54 -6.71
CA ASN A 87 21.17 4.57 -7.40
C ASN A 87 21.84 4.05 -8.67
N LEU A 88 21.56 2.80 -8.98
CA LEU A 88 21.89 2.18 -10.26
C LEU A 88 20.66 2.28 -11.16
N ALA A 89 20.84 2.74 -12.39
CA ALA A 89 19.81 2.67 -13.41
C ALA A 89 19.57 1.20 -13.76
N ILE A 90 18.35 0.70 -13.53
CA ILE A 90 18.05 -0.71 -13.81
C ILE A 90 17.75 -0.90 -15.30
N GLU A 91 18.82 -0.86 -16.08
CA GLU A 91 18.91 -1.65 -17.32
C GLU A 91 19.48 -3.05 -17.00
N ASP A 92 20.19 -3.21 -15.88
CA ASP A 92 20.81 -4.48 -15.50
C ASP A 92 20.87 -4.74 -13.97
N VAL A 93 20.07 -5.70 -13.50
CA VAL A 93 20.09 -6.20 -12.11
C VAL A 93 21.26 -7.16 -11.86
N GLN A 94 21.69 -7.89 -12.89
CA GLN A 94 22.67 -8.96 -12.81
C GLN A 94 24.08 -8.37 -12.59
N HIS A 95 24.44 -7.32 -13.34
CA HIS A 95 25.63 -6.51 -13.10
C HIS A 95 25.63 -5.85 -11.72
N ALA A 96 24.47 -5.40 -11.22
CA ALA A 96 24.37 -4.81 -9.89
C ALA A 96 24.65 -5.82 -8.76
N PHE A 97 24.12 -7.05 -8.88
CA PHE A 97 24.44 -8.15 -7.96
C PHE A 97 25.90 -8.60 -8.09
N ALA A 98 26.45 -8.68 -9.31
CA ALA A 98 27.86 -8.99 -9.52
C ALA A 98 28.79 -7.93 -8.88
N PHE A 99 28.48 -6.64 -9.04
CA PHE A 99 29.21 -5.54 -8.40
C PHE A 99 29.14 -5.61 -6.87
N ALA A 100 27.95 -5.83 -6.29
CA ALA A 100 27.78 -5.98 -4.85
C ALA A 100 28.59 -7.16 -4.30
N LYS A 101 28.52 -8.33 -4.98
CA LYS A 101 29.27 -9.53 -4.63
C LYS A 101 30.80 -9.34 -4.73
N ALA A 102 31.27 -8.59 -5.71
CA ALA A 102 32.70 -8.32 -5.91
C ALA A 102 33.28 -7.25 -4.97
N THR A 103 32.47 -6.31 -4.49
CA THR A 103 32.93 -5.16 -3.70
C THR A 103 32.53 -5.19 -2.22
N GLY A 104 31.59 -6.05 -1.83
CA GLY A 104 30.93 -5.99 -0.52
C GLY A 104 29.96 -4.81 -0.37
N THR A 105 29.66 -4.07 -1.44
CA THR A 105 28.71 -2.94 -1.40
C THR A 105 27.31 -3.44 -1.10
N LEU A 106 26.72 -2.96 -0.01
CA LEU A 106 25.33 -3.26 0.35
C LEU A 106 24.37 -2.73 -0.72
N LEU A 107 23.28 -3.46 -0.95
CA LEU A 107 22.20 -3.03 -1.84
C LEU A 107 20.91 -2.77 -1.07
N SER A 108 20.12 -1.80 -1.55
CA SER A 108 18.69 -1.67 -1.23
C SER A 108 17.87 -1.85 -2.50
N ILE A 109 16.59 -2.20 -2.37
CA ILE A 109 15.64 -2.25 -3.49
C ILE A 109 14.54 -1.23 -3.23
N LYS A 110 14.28 -0.35 -4.19
CA LYS A 110 13.31 0.74 -4.05
C LYS A 110 12.43 0.84 -5.30
N ASN A 111 11.12 0.76 -5.08
CA ASN A 111 10.11 1.16 -6.06
C ASN A 111 9.64 2.61 -5.77
N THR A 112 8.39 2.82 -5.37
CA THR A 112 7.78 4.15 -5.17
C THR A 112 8.14 4.83 -3.83
N GLY A 113 8.70 4.09 -2.87
CA GLY A 113 9.06 4.61 -1.55
C GLY A 113 7.90 4.72 -0.55
N HIS A 114 6.83 3.95 -0.74
CA HIS A 114 5.66 3.82 0.16
C HIS A 114 5.86 2.92 1.40
N ASP A 115 7.09 2.47 1.69
CA ASP A 115 7.30 1.50 2.77
C ASP A 115 7.28 2.13 4.17
N PHE A 116 6.19 1.88 4.92
CA PHE A 116 5.98 2.28 6.33
C PHE A 116 7.08 1.86 7.31
N ASN A 117 7.97 0.93 6.93
CA ASN A 117 9.06 0.44 7.76
C ASN A 117 10.44 0.89 7.26
N GLY A 118 10.52 1.69 6.19
CA GLY A 118 11.78 2.12 5.58
C GLY A 118 12.60 0.99 4.94
N ARG A 119 12.01 -0.17 4.62
CA ARG A 119 12.69 -1.33 3.99
C ARG A 119 13.32 -1.01 2.62
N SER A 120 12.83 0.04 1.95
CA SER A 120 13.38 0.54 0.68
C SER A 120 14.48 1.60 0.84
N MET A 121 15.21 1.58 1.97
CA MET A 121 16.32 2.48 2.30
C MET A 121 17.38 1.72 3.09
N LEU A 122 18.66 2.01 2.86
CA LEU A 122 19.77 1.45 3.64
C LEU A 122 20.97 2.41 3.62
N LYS A 123 21.50 2.75 4.80
CA LYS A 123 22.69 3.62 4.91
C LYS A 123 23.91 2.97 4.24
N ASN A 124 24.75 3.78 3.58
CA ASN A 124 26.00 3.34 2.94
C ASN A 124 25.80 2.19 1.91
N SER A 125 24.71 2.24 1.15
CA SER A 125 24.36 1.24 0.12
C SER A 125 24.13 1.88 -1.26
N PHE A 126 24.06 1.07 -2.31
CA PHE A 126 23.48 1.48 -3.60
C PHE A 126 22.04 0.96 -3.73
N ALA A 127 21.13 1.78 -4.25
CA ALA A 127 19.77 1.36 -4.49
C ALA A 127 19.56 0.84 -5.92
N LEU A 128 18.89 -0.30 -6.03
CA LEU A 128 18.22 -0.73 -7.25
C LEU A 128 16.87 0.00 -7.32
N TRP A 129 16.78 1.04 -8.16
CA TRP A 129 15.60 1.91 -8.21
C TRP A 129 14.66 1.52 -9.38
N THR A 130 13.74 0.59 -9.10
CA THR A 130 12.82 -0.07 -10.05
C THR A 130 11.79 0.86 -10.69
N HIS A 131 11.58 2.05 -10.12
CA HIS A 131 10.70 3.09 -10.67
C HIS A 131 10.96 3.37 -12.17
N ASN A 132 12.22 3.28 -12.63
CA ASN A 132 12.59 3.62 -14.01
C ASN A 132 12.46 2.46 -15.02
N LEU A 133 12.10 1.24 -14.59
CA LEU A 133 11.68 0.15 -15.49
C LEU A 133 10.27 0.35 -16.06
N ASN A 134 9.70 1.55 -15.87
CA ASN A 134 8.34 1.90 -16.19
C ASN A 134 8.08 1.97 -17.69
N ASN A 135 7.20 1.10 -18.19
CA ASN A 135 6.47 1.37 -19.42
C ASN A 135 5.16 0.56 -19.50
N VAL A 136 4.21 0.84 -18.58
CA VAL A 136 2.93 0.12 -18.47
C VAL A 136 2.22 0.02 -19.82
N ARG A 137 2.06 1.15 -20.51
CA ARG A 137 1.35 1.25 -21.80
C ARG A 137 2.00 0.53 -23.00
N THR A 138 3.23 0.00 -22.87
CA THR A 138 3.89 -0.75 -23.97
C THR A 138 4.45 -2.12 -23.55
N ARG A 139 4.42 -2.45 -22.26
CA ARG A 139 4.86 -3.76 -21.71
C ARG A 139 3.75 -4.53 -21.01
N SER A 140 2.58 -3.91 -20.83
CA SER A 140 1.37 -4.61 -20.41
C SER A 140 0.63 -5.18 -21.62
N SER A 141 -0.13 -6.24 -21.39
CA SER A 141 -1.04 -6.86 -22.37
C SER A 141 -2.18 -7.53 -21.61
N VAL A 142 -3.32 -7.72 -22.27
CA VAL A 142 -4.36 -8.66 -21.82
C VAL A 142 -4.41 -9.80 -22.83
N GLY A 143 -4.50 -11.04 -22.34
CA GLY A 143 -4.58 -12.21 -23.21
C GLY A 143 -4.64 -13.52 -22.44
N ILE A 144 -4.61 -14.63 -23.17
CA ILE A 144 -4.58 -15.97 -22.58
C ILE A 144 -3.15 -16.26 -22.10
N PHE A 145 -3.00 -16.49 -20.79
CA PHE A 145 -1.80 -17.07 -20.20
C PHE A 145 -1.96 -18.58 -20.09
N GLU A 146 -1.13 -19.33 -20.81
CA GLU A 146 -0.97 -20.76 -20.64
C GLU A 146 0.02 -21.07 -19.51
N LEU A 147 -0.48 -21.71 -18.45
CA LEU A 147 0.33 -22.28 -17.39
C LEU A 147 0.54 -23.77 -17.66
N ASN A 148 1.60 -24.08 -18.42
CA ASN A 148 1.91 -25.43 -18.88
C ASN A 148 2.76 -26.20 -17.85
N ALA A 149 2.17 -27.25 -17.26
CA ALA A 149 2.83 -28.24 -16.43
C ALA A 149 3.30 -29.45 -17.28
N LYS A 150 4.04 -30.40 -16.69
CA LYS A 150 4.49 -31.61 -17.42
C LYS A 150 3.38 -32.57 -17.85
N SER A 151 2.17 -32.44 -17.30
CA SER A 151 1.05 -33.36 -17.52
C SER A 151 -0.32 -32.67 -17.69
N PHE A 152 -0.38 -31.34 -17.52
CA PHE A 152 -1.61 -30.55 -17.59
C PHE A 152 -1.31 -29.15 -18.15
N SER A 153 -2.32 -28.50 -18.71
CA SER A 153 -2.26 -27.11 -19.18
C SER A 153 -3.48 -26.37 -18.67
N TRP A 154 -3.28 -25.15 -18.16
CA TRP A 154 -4.35 -24.26 -17.71
C TRP A 154 -4.29 -22.93 -18.46
N THR A 155 -5.44 -22.45 -18.94
CA THR A 155 -5.58 -21.19 -19.66
C THR A 155 -6.31 -20.15 -18.80
N TYR A 156 -5.68 -18.99 -18.57
CA TYR A 156 -6.27 -17.89 -17.80
C TYR A 156 -6.34 -16.62 -18.66
N ASN A 157 -7.43 -15.86 -18.54
CA ASN A 157 -7.43 -14.46 -18.98
C ASN A 157 -6.57 -13.65 -17.99
N ALA A 158 -5.47 -13.08 -18.46
CA ALA A 158 -4.44 -12.48 -17.61
C ALA A 158 -4.08 -11.06 -18.06
N THR A 159 -3.98 -10.14 -17.10
CA THR A 159 -3.39 -8.81 -17.28
C THR A 159 -1.92 -8.86 -16.89
N PHE A 160 -1.02 -8.66 -17.86
CA PHE A 160 0.41 -8.58 -17.60
C PHE A 160 0.78 -7.16 -17.16
N VAL A 161 1.52 -7.01 -16.06
CA VAL A 161 2.06 -5.74 -15.55
C VAL A 161 3.60 -5.74 -15.78
N PRO A 162 4.26 -4.60 -16.04
CA PRO A 162 5.66 -4.62 -16.48
C PRO A 162 6.63 -5.20 -15.46
N GLU A 163 7.47 -6.10 -15.95
CA GLU A 163 8.50 -6.80 -15.17
C GLU A 163 9.43 -5.81 -14.44
N GLY A 164 9.35 -5.81 -13.11
CA GLY A 164 10.15 -4.94 -12.26
C GLY A 164 9.88 -3.45 -12.39
N GLY A 165 8.79 -3.01 -13.01
CA GLY A 165 8.45 -1.58 -13.18
C GLY A 165 8.04 -0.87 -11.89
N LYS A 166 7.72 0.44 -12.01
CA LYS A 166 6.90 1.12 -10.98
C LYS A 166 5.52 0.49 -10.96
N GLY A 167 4.88 0.49 -12.14
CA GLY A 167 3.53 -0.01 -12.40
C GLY A 167 2.57 0.44 -11.33
N ASP A 168 2.32 1.75 -11.18
CA ASP A 168 1.40 2.16 -10.13
C ASP A 168 -0.04 1.78 -10.43
N TRP A 169 -0.83 1.72 -9.37
CA TRP A 169 -2.18 1.23 -9.48
C TRP A 169 -3.06 2.11 -10.36
N LEU A 170 -2.84 3.42 -10.43
CA LEU A 170 -3.59 4.27 -11.36
C LEU A 170 -3.25 3.98 -12.84
N ASP A 171 -1.97 3.82 -13.19
CA ASP A 171 -1.57 3.42 -14.54
C ASP A 171 -2.08 2.00 -14.89
N VAL A 172 -2.09 1.08 -13.92
CA VAL A 172 -2.55 -0.30 -14.10
C VAL A 172 -4.08 -0.38 -14.22
N TYR A 173 -4.86 0.37 -13.44
CA TYR A 173 -6.32 0.45 -13.62
C TYR A 173 -6.69 1.08 -14.96
N LYS A 174 -5.94 2.09 -15.43
CA LYS A 174 -6.16 2.69 -16.76
C LYS A 174 -5.92 1.70 -17.88
N PHE A 175 -4.83 0.94 -17.80
CA PHE A 175 -4.59 -0.14 -18.76
C PHE A 175 -5.68 -1.22 -18.73
N ALA A 176 -6.19 -1.56 -17.55
CA ALA A 176 -7.20 -2.59 -17.35
C ALA A 176 -8.58 -2.16 -17.87
N ASP A 177 -8.99 -0.92 -17.59
CA ASP A 177 -10.22 -0.28 -18.09
C ASP A 177 -10.22 -0.16 -19.62
N GLU A 178 -9.08 0.23 -20.22
CA GLU A 178 -8.83 0.24 -21.67
C GLU A 178 -9.03 -1.14 -22.35
N HIS A 179 -9.09 -2.23 -21.56
CA HIS A 179 -9.31 -3.60 -22.03
C HIS A 179 -10.56 -4.28 -21.43
N ASN A 180 -11.44 -3.52 -20.77
CA ASN A 180 -12.65 -4.02 -20.09
C ASN A 180 -12.38 -5.14 -19.05
N VAL A 181 -11.26 -5.06 -18.31
CA VAL A 181 -10.95 -6.01 -17.22
C VAL A 181 -10.83 -5.29 -15.89
N THR A 182 -11.50 -5.81 -14.85
CA THR A 182 -11.19 -5.46 -13.46
C THR A 182 -9.83 -6.07 -13.10
N VAL A 183 -8.98 -5.31 -12.40
CA VAL A 183 -7.73 -5.81 -11.84
C VAL A 183 -7.55 -5.43 -10.39
N VAL A 184 -6.92 -6.34 -9.69
CA VAL A 184 -6.71 -6.29 -8.26
C VAL A 184 -5.54 -5.39 -7.93
N GLY A 185 -5.77 -4.32 -7.18
CA GLY A 185 -4.72 -3.36 -6.86
C GLY A 185 -4.92 -2.58 -5.57
N GLY A 186 -3.94 -1.71 -5.27
CA GLY A 186 -3.87 -0.90 -4.06
C GLY A 186 -4.76 0.34 -4.08
N TYR A 187 -5.28 0.72 -2.91
CA TYR A 187 -6.21 1.84 -2.72
C TYR A 187 -5.55 3.21 -2.59
N HIS A 188 -4.37 3.37 -3.20
CA HIS A 188 -3.66 4.63 -3.27
C HIS A 188 -2.92 4.69 -4.60
N PRO A 189 -3.15 5.72 -5.44
CA PRO A 189 -2.79 5.73 -6.85
C PRO A 189 -1.32 5.40 -7.11
N THR A 190 -0.39 5.98 -6.34
CA THR A 190 1.06 5.81 -6.56
C THR A 190 1.70 4.65 -5.77
N ILE A 191 0.92 3.69 -5.25
CA ILE A 191 1.50 2.43 -4.79
C ILE A 191 1.89 1.59 -6.02
N GLY A 192 3.11 1.05 -6.04
CA GLY A 192 3.61 0.24 -7.15
C GLY A 192 3.15 -1.22 -7.07
N ALA A 193 2.49 -1.71 -8.11
CA ALA A 193 1.96 -3.06 -8.23
C ALA A 193 3.05 -4.13 -8.14
N SER A 194 4.08 -4.04 -9.00
CA SER A 194 5.23 -4.93 -9.05
C SER A 194 6.26 -4.68 -7.93
N GLY A 195 5.80 -4.50 -6.69
CA GLY A 195 6.64 -4.09 -5.56
C GLY A 195 6.21 -4.68 -4.21
N GLY A 196 6.68 -4.07 -3.12
CA GLY A 196 6.43 -4.52 -1.74
C GLY A 196 4.98 -4.42 -1.24
N TRP A 197 4.05 -4.05 -2.13
CA TRP A 197 2.61 -4.29 -1.98
C TRP A 197 2.35 -5.79 -2.22
N LEU A 198 2.58 -6.25 -3.46
CA LEU A 198 2.32 -7.61 -3.94
C LEU A 198 3.16 -8.72 -3.27
N MET A 199 4.26 -8.35 -2.63
CA MET A 199 5.13 -9.28 -1.89
C MET A 199 4.77 -9.39 -0.39
N ALA A 200 3.62 -8.85 0.05
CA ALA A 200 3.27 -8.75 1.48
C ALA A 200 1.75 -8.56 1.71
N ALA A 201 0.96 -9.58 1.35
CA ALA A 201 -0.43 -9.41 0.90
C ALA A 201 -0.49 -8.34 -0.21
N GLY A 202 -1.08 -7.19 0.05
CA GLY A 202 -1.01 -6.04 -0.83
C GLY A 202 -2.27 -5.25 -0.69
N TYR A 203 -2.28 -4.18 0.11
CA TYR A 203 -3.53 -3.72 0.71
C TYR A 203 -4.33 -2.61 0.00
N SER A 204 -5.63 -2.41 0.29
CA SER A 204 -6.84 -2.93 -0.44
C SER A 204 -8.08 -3.95 0.09
N VAL A 205 -9.00 -2.91 -0.32
CA VAL A 205 -10.44 -2.43 -0.04
C VAL A 205 -11.54 -3.12 -0.82
N LEU A 206 -11.12 -3.49 -2.03
CA LEU A 206 -11.57 -4.45 -2.99
C LEU A 206 -11.98 -5.86 -2.36
N THR A 207 -11.08 -6.84 -2.12
CA THR A 207 -11.19 -8.08 -1.26
C THR A 207 -12.38 -8.99 -1.37
N PRO A 208 -13.43 -8.95 -0.51
CA PRO A 208 -14.05 -10.16 0.06
C PRO A 208 -14.40 -11.29 -0.91
N ILE A 209 -14.74 -10.93 -2.14
CA ILE A 209 -15.15 -11.80 -3.25
C ILE A 209 -13.96 -12.43 -4.02
N LEU A 210 -12.81 -11.77 -4.05
CA LEU A 210 -11.65 -12.12 -4.88
C LEU A 210 -10.33 -12.33 -4.08
N GLY A 211 -10.12 -11.67 -2.92
CA GLY A 211 -8.98 -11.80 -1.97
C GLY A 211 -8.12 -10.51 -1.72
N VAL A 212 -6.93 -10.57 -1.08
CA VAL A 212 -6.00 -9.43 -0.72
C VAL A 212 -4.62 -9.14 -1.48
N GLY A 213 -4.24 -9.64 -2.68
CA GLY A 213 -2.92 -9.37 -3.36
C GLY A 213 -2.39 -10.27 -4.53
N VAL A 214 -1.77 -11.45 -4.25
CA VAL A 214 -1.07 -12.43 -5.16
C VAL A 214 -1.73 -13.79 -5.51
N ASP A 215 -2.82 -14.25 -4.89
CA ASP A 215 -3.62 -15.39 -5.39
C ASP A 215 -4.13 -15.14 -6.84
N ARG A 216 -3.91 -13.92 -7.37
CA ARG A 216 -4.09 -13.51 -8.77
C ARG A 216 -2.82 -13.54 -9.64
N ILE A 217 -1.65 -13.87 -9.09
CA ILE A 217 -0.38 -13.92 -9.83
C ILE A 217 -0.10 -15.33 -10.32
N LEU A 218 -0.14 -15.45 -11.64
CA LEU A 218 0.12 -16.69 -12.37
C LEU A 218 1.62 -16.94 -12.59
N ARG A 219 2.46 -15.89 -12.48
CA ARG A 219 3.90 -15.94 -12.71
C ARG A 219 4.63 -14.72 -12.14
N PHE A 220 5.72 -14.96 -11.41
CA PHE A 220 6.78 -14.00 -11.17
C PHE A 220 7.94 -14.20 -12.15
N LYS A 221 8.67 -13.12 -12.43
CA LYS A 221 9.96 -13.13 -13.12
C LYS A 221 10.95 -12.34 -12.26
N ILE A 222 12.02 -12.99 -11.84
CA ILE A 222 12.92 -12.53 -10.78
C ILE A 222 14.38 -12.64 -11.22
N VAL A 223 15.25 -11.82 -10.64
CA VAL A 223 16.69 -12.08 -10.64
C VAL A 223 17.08 -12.41 -9.21
N THR A 224 17.76 -13.53 -9.02
CA THR A 224 18.20 -14.06 -7.72
C THR A 224 19.67 -13.70 -7.44
N LEU A 225 20.14 -13.90 -6.21
CA LEU A 225 21.48 -13.46 -5.75
C LEU A 225 22.67 -14.14 -6.44
N ASP A 226 22.44 -15.21 -7.21
CA ASP A 226 23.41 -15.81 -8.12
C ASP A 226 23.56 -15.05 -9.46
N GLY A 227 22.75 -14.01 -9.68
CA GLY A 227 22.72 -13.22 -10.91
C GLY A 227 21.90 -13.85 -12.03
N VAL A 228 21.12 -14.90 -11.77
CA VAL A 228 20.33 -15.62 -12.80
C VAL A 228 18.90 -15.09 -12.84
N TYR A 229 18.41 -14.81 -14.04
CA TYR A 229 17.00 -14.51 -14.29
C TYR A 229 16.17 -15.80 -14.30
N ARG A 230 15.11 -15.88 -13.49
CA ARG A 230 14.24 -17.05 -13.33
C ARG A 230 12.77 -16.68 -13.48
N THR A 231 12.00 -17.59 -14.07
CA THR A 231 10.53 -17.61 -13.99
C THR A 231 10.12 -18.45 -12.78
N ALA A 232 9.24 -17.92 -11.92
CA ALA A 232 8.64 -18.65 -10.81
C ALA A 232 7.11 -18.70 -10.97
N ASN A 233 6.54 -19.89 -10.87
CA ASN A 233 5.09 -20.14 -10.88
C ASN A 233 4.80 -21.48 -10.16
N GLU A 234 3.54 -21.91 -10.16
CA GLU A 234 3.08 -23.15 -9.51
C GLU A 234 3.91 -24.41 -9.88
N TYR A 235 4.46 -24.46 -11.10
CA TYR A 235 5.16 -25.64 -11.64
C TYR A 235 6.67 -25.47 -11.84
N GLN A 236 7.22 -24.27 -11.59
CA GLN A 236 8.62 -23.93 -11.89
C GLN A 236 9.23 -23.03 -10.82
N ASN A 237 10.42 -23.41 -10.32
CA ASN A 237 11.14 -22.70 -9.25
C ASN A 237 10.28 -22.43 -8.00
N PHE A 238 9.46 -23.41 -7.61
CA PHE A 238 8.51 -23.30 -6.50
C PHE A 238 9.24 -23.13 -5.15
N GLY A 239 9.00 -22.00 -4.51
CA GLY A 239 9.36 -21.70 -3.13
C GLY A 239 8.30 -20.76 -2.55
N PRO A 240 8.00 -20.82 -1.24
CA PRO A 240 6.87 -20.12 -0.65
C PRO A 240 6.93 -18.61 -0.90
N CYS A 241 5.91 -18.10 -1.60
CA CYS A 241 5.65 -16.69 -1.85
C CYS A 241 4.21 -16.37 -1.37
N GLU A 242 4.06 -15.32 -0.55
CA GLU A 242 2.79 -14.88 0.10
C GLU A 242 2.03 -13.90 -0.84
N ALA A 243 0.64 -13.87 -0.95
CA ALA A 243 -0.25 -12.63 -1.02
C ALA A 243 -1.80 -12.45 -1.47
N GLU A 244 -2.71 -13.29 -2.09
CA GLU A 244 -4.24 -13.02 -2.27
C GLU A 244 -4.97 -12.25 -3.52
N GLY A 245 -6.22 -11.72 -3.53
CA GLY A 245 -6.69 -10.44 -4.29
C GLY A 245 -8.07 -10.28 -5.06
N TRP A 246 -8.97 -9.20 -5.19
CA TRP A 246 -9.68 -8.04 -4.48
C TRP A 246 -10.70 -7.29 -5.52
N ASP A 247 -12.02 -6.84 -5.34
CA ASP A 247 -12.76 -5.68 -6.12
C ASP A 247 -14.08 -4.97 -5.50
N PRO A 248 -14.96 -4.07 -6.14
CA PRO A 248 -15.31 -2.58 -6.07
C PRO A 248 -16.60 -2.02 -5.27
N ARG A 249 -17.09 -0.72 -5.31
CA ARG A 249 -17.66 0.11 -4.13
C ARG A 249 -18.93 1.09 -4.08
N ALA A 250 -19.49 1.40 -2.84
CA ALA A 250 -20.40 2.54 -2.35
C ALA A 250 -19.96 3.38 -1.05
N SER A 251 -20.81 4.23 -0.37
CA SER A 251 -20.42 5.18 0.77
C SER A 251 -21.48 5.85 1.72
N VAL A 252 -21.15 6.18 3.00
CA VAL A 252 -21.92 7.08 3.97
C VAL A 252 -21.04 7.88 4.98
N SER A 253 -21.50 9.01 5.58
CA SER A 253 -20.74 9.81 6.61
C SER A 253 -21.56 10.78 7.49
N PHE A 254 -21.10 11.15 8.71
CA PHE A 254 -21.79 12.11 9.61
C PHE A 254 -20.86 13.04 10.44
N THR A 255 -21.44 14.01 11.16
CA THR A 255 -20.71 14.96 12.03
C THR A 255 -20.59 14.45 13.47
N ARG A 256 -19.37 14.45 14.04
CA ARG A 256 -19.08 13.83 15.35
C ARG A 256 -19.70 14.59 16.54
N THR A 257 -20.28 13.85 17.48
CA THR A 257 -20.45 14.22 18.89
C THR A 257 -19.52 13.36 19.77
N GLU A 258 -19.62 13.43 21.11
CA GLU A 258 -18.89 12.53 22.00
C GLU A 258 -19.43 11.08 21.96
N GLU A 259 -20.75 10.89 21.85
CA GLU A 259 -21.38 9.56 21.91
C GLU A 259 -21.53 8.89 20.54
N THR A 260 -21.89 9.65 19.50
CA THR A 260 -22.20 9.10 18.17
C THR A 260 -21.11 8.18 17.61
N PRO A 261 -19.80 8.45 17.79
CA PRO A 261 -18.75 7.56 17.29
C PRO A 261 -18.68 6.18 17.96
N LYS A 262 -18.96 6.07 19.27
CA LYS A 262 -19.01 4.73 19.92
C LYS A 262 -20.26 3.96 19.48
N ASN A 263 -21.38 4.65 19.32
CA ASN A 263 -22.63 4.04 18.86
C ASN A 263 -22.54 3.57 17.40
N PHE A 264 -21.89 4.33 16.51
CA PHE A 264 -21.63 3.89 15.13
C PHE A 264 -20.62 2.74 15.06
N LEU A 265 -19.57 2.75 15.89
CA LEU A 265 -18.67 1.61 16.02
C LEU A 265 -19.37 0.34 16.51
N LYS A 266 -20.38 0.44 17.39
CA LYS A 266 -21.21 -0.71 17.76
C LYS A 266 -22.02 -1.22 16.57
N LEU A 267 -22.69 -0.32 15.83
CA LEU A 267 -23.45 -0.67 14.63
C LEU A 267 -22.56 -1.39 13.60
N ILE A 268 -21.35 -0.88 13.36
CA ILE A 268 -20.33 -1.53 12.53
C ILE A 268 -19.98 -2.94 13.04
N ILE A 269 -19.77 -3.11 14.35
CA ILE A 269 -19.42 -4.41 14.97
C ILE A 269 -20.57 -5.42 14.93
N ASP A 270 -21.83 -4.99 15.06
CA ASP A 270 -22.97 -5.90 15.02
C ASP A 270 -23.33 -6.36 13.60
N ASN A 271 -23.25 -5.47 12.61
CA ASN A 271 -23.71 -5.73 11.24
C ASN A 271 -22.58 -6.17 10.29
N GLY A 272 -21.31 -5.97 10.67
CA GLY A 272 -20.14 -6.22 9.82
C GLY A 272 -20.08 -7.61 9.19
N VAL A 273 -20.42 -8.66 9.94
CA VAL A 273 -20.43 -10.04 9.40
C VAL A 273 -21.44 -10.21 8.26
N GLU A 274 -22.56 -9.49 8.29
CA GLU A 274 -23.57 -9.56 7.23
C GLU A 274 -23.15 -8.72 6.02
N TRP A 275 -22.53 -7.57 6.25
CA TRP A 275 -21.97 -6.73 5.17
C TRP A 275 -20.82 -7.44 4.43
N ASP A 276 -19.78 -7.90 5.15
CA ASP A 276 -18.65 -8.63 4.57
C ASP A 276 -19.13 -9.90 3.81
N LYS A 277 -20.21 -10.57 4.29
CA LYS A 277 -20.86 -11.72 3.60
C LYS A 277 -21.70 -11.35 2.38
N ALA A 278 -22.33 -10.18 2.37
CA ALA A 278 -23.03 -9.69 1.18
C ALA A 278 -22.05 -9.27 0.08
N GLY A 279 -20.77 -9.06 0.44
CA GLY A 279 -19.67 -8.74 -0.47
C GLY A 279 -18.92 -7.46 -0.12
N TRP A 280 -19.34 -6.70 0.91
CA TRP A 280 -18.81 -5.38 1.25
C TRP A 280 -17.40 -5.43 1.88
N GLY A 281 -16.35 -5.14 1.10
CA GLY A 281 -15.03 -4.76 1.61
C GLY A 281 -14.97 -3.30 2.07
N GLY A 282 -13.78 -2.77 2.40
CA GLY A 282 -13.56 -1.32 2.43
C GLY A 282 -12.89 -0.67 3.62
N HIS A 283 -13.33 0.55 3.90
CA HIS A 283 -12.85 1.42 4.95
C HIS A 283 -14.01 1.81 5.88
N LEU A 284 -13.90 1.40 7.14
CA LEU A 284 -14.85 1.62 8.22
C LEU A 284 -14.17 2.54 9.24
N TYR A 285 -14.82 3.66 9.58
CA TYR A 285 -14.32 4.65 10.53
C TYR A 285 -15.37 4.94 11.60
N PRO A 286 -15.00 5.58 12.74
CA PRO A 286 -15.96 5.95 13.76
C PRO A 286 -17.02 6.99 13.34
N ASP A 287 -16.84 7.64 12.19
CA ASP A 287 -17.67 8.75 11.70
C ASP A 287 -18.10 8.62 10.21
N ASN A 288 -17.61 7.60 9.50
CA ASN A 288 -17.94 7.36 8.09
C ASN A 288 -17.67 5.91 7.65
N PHE A 289 -18.27 5.51 6.54
CA PHE A 289 -18.02 4.23 5.86
C PHE A 289 -17.86 4.45 4.35
N VAL A 290 -16.88 3.77 3.77
CA VAL A 290 -16.50 3.87 2.37
C VAL A 290 -16.17 2.45 1.92
N GLY A 291 -17.19 1.69 1.50
CA GLY A 291 -17.13 0.22 1.41
C GLY A 291 -17.71 -0.42 0.17
N VAL A 292 -17.35 -1.69 -0.05
CA VAL A 292 -16.91 -2.19 -1.35
C VAL A 292 -17.64 -3.47 -1.79
N ASN A 293 -18.79 -3.40 -2.48
CA ASN A 293 -19.51 -4.56 -3.04
C ASN A 293 -19.94 -4.39 -4.53
N PRO A 294 -19.73 -5.40 -5.43
CA PRO A 294 -20.26 -5.53 -6.80
C PRO A 294 -21.41 -6.55 -6.99
N LEU A 295 -21.68 -7.42 -6.01
CA LEU A 295 -22.59 -8.56 -6.19
C LEU A 295 -24.06 -8.15 -6.23
N LEU A 296 -24.35 -6.94 -5.74
CA LEU A 296 -25.67 -6.37 -5.55
C LEU A 296 -25.95 -5.34 -6.63
N THR A 297 -27.19 -5.31 -7.12
CA THR A 297 -27.74 -4.16 -7.86
C THR A 297 -27.74 -2.90 -6.99
N HIS A 298 -28.00 -1.73 -7.58
CA HIS A 298 -28.10 -0.47 -6.83
C HIS A 298 -29.16 -0.55 -5.72
N GLU A 299 -30.30 -1.18 -5.99
CA GLU A 299 -31.42 -1.34 -5.06
C GLU A 299 -31.06 -2.27 -3.89
N GLU A 300 -30.43 -3.41 -4.18
CA GLU A 300 -29.95 -4.35 -3.16
C GLU A 300 -28.79 -3.76 -2.32
N ALA A 301 -27.96 -2.92 -2.94
CA ALA A 301 -26.90 -2.18 -2.25
C ALA A 301 -27.47 -1.13 -1.29
N VAL A 302 -28.54 -0.43 -1.68
CA VAL A 302 -29.29 0.50 -0.80
C VAL A 302 -29.89 -0.25 0.39
N GLU A 303 -30.58 -1.37 0.16
CA GLU A 303 -31.25 -2.12 1.23
C GLU A 303 -30.23 -2.78 2.20
N SER A 304 -29.17 -3.40 1.70
CA SER A 304 -28.14 -4.02 2.56
C SER A 304 -27.35 -3.03 3.43
N MET A 305 -27.33 -1.75 3.05
CA MET A 305 -26.73 -0.66 3.83
C MET A 305 -27.79 0.19 4.57
N LYS A 306 -29.06 -0.21 4.60
CA LYS A 306 -30.15 0.58 5.17
C LYS A 306 -29.96 0.87 6.66
N ASN A 307 -29.52 -0.13 7.42
CA ASN A 307 -29.18 -0.03 8.84
C ASN A 307 -28.19 1.11 9.16
N ALA A 308 -27.10 1.23 8.40
CA ALA A 308 -26.14 2.33 8.52
C ALA A 308 -26.70 3.65 7.98
N SER A 309 -27.45 3.60 6.87
CA SER A 309 -28.01 4.78 6.21
C SER A 309 -29.05 5.49 7.08
N ASP A 310 -30.00 4.74 7.65
CA ASP A 310 -31.00 5.24 8.60
C ASP A 310 -30.33 5.92 9.81
N TYR A 311 -29.30 5.27 10.38
CA TYR A 311 -28.52 5.82 11.50
C TYR A 311 -27.80 7.12 11.12
N VAL A 312 -27.12 7.14 9.97
CA VAL A 312 -26.38 8.31 9.48
C VAL A 312 -27.31 9.49 9.23
N LEU A 313 -28.46 9.27 8.59
CA LEU A 313 -29.47 10.30 8.36
C LEU A 313 -30.06 10.82 9.68
N ALA A 314 -30.32 9.94 10.65
CA ALA A 314 -30.76 10.31 12.00
C ALA A 314 -29.71 11.09 12.82
N GLN A 315 -28.47 11.21 12.34
CA GLN A 315 -27.41 12.03 12.92
C GLN A 315 -27.10 13.28 12.06
N ASN A 316 -28.02 13.69 11.17
CA ASN A 316 -27.83 14.75 10.18
C ASN A 316 -26.59 14.55 9.28
N GLY A 317 -26.25 13.29 9.01
CA GLY A 317 -25.20 12.90 8.07
C GLY A 317 -25.69 12.81 6.62
N ASN A 318 -24.80 12.35 5.75
CA ASN A 318 -25.03 12.20 4.32
C ASN A 318 -24.81 10.75 3.88
N VAL A 319 -25.67 10.28 2.97
CA VAL A 319 -25.66 8.93 2.40
C VAL A 319 -25.48 9.06 0.89
N VAL A 320 -24.53 8.31 0.30
CA VAL A 320 -24.28 8.34 -1.15
C VAL A 320 -24.10 6.92 -1.67
N THR A 321 -25.20 6.35 -2.13
CA THR A 321 -25.22 5.18 -3.01
C THR A 321 -25.22 5.67 -4.46
N GLU A 322 -24.40 5.02 -5.29
CA GLU A 322 -24.37 5.24 -6.75
C GLU A 322 -23.74 4.01 -7.41
N GLU A 323 -24.20 3.68 -8.61
CA GLU A 323 -23.55 2.71 -9.47
C GLU A 323 -22.49 3.42 -10.34
N MET A 324 -21.36 2.77 -10.60
CA MET A 324 -20.26 3.33 -11.38
C MET A 324 -19.97 2.47 -12.61
N PRO A 325 -19.76 3.07 -13.80
CA PRO A 325 -19.65 2.33 -15.06
C PRO A 325 -18.39 1.48 -15.18
N SER A 326 -17.38 1.72 -14.33
CA SER A 326 -16.22 0.86 -14.16
C SER A 326 -15.52 1.11 -12.83
N PHE A 327 -14.62 0.20 -12.44
CA PHE A 327 -13.78 0.42 -11.27
C PHE A 327 -12.82 1.61 -11.43
N LEU A 328 -12.32 1.90 -12.64
CA LEU A 328 -11.49 3.09 -12.86
C LEU A 328 -12.30 4.37 -12.61
N ALA A 329 -13.53 4.46 -13.13
CA ALA A 329 -14.38 5.63 -12.93
C ALA A 329 -14.61 5.89 -11.42
N LEU A 330 -14.84 4.82 -10.65
CA LEU A 330 -14.93 4.88 -9.19
C LEU A 330 -13.61 5.30 -8.53
N PHE A 331 -12.49 4.75 -8.99
CA PHE A 331 -11.16 5.02 -8.45
C PHE A 331 -10.75 6.49 -8.66
N GLU A 332 -10.97 7.02 -9.87
CA GLU A 332 -10.70 8.42 -10.17
C GLU A 332 -11.61 9.36 -9.40
N LYS A 333 -12.94 9.13 -9.39
CA LYS A 333 -13.92 9.98 -8.71
C LYS A 333 -13.69 10.13 -7.21
N TYR A 334 -13.34 9.04 -6.52
CA TYR A 334 -13.24 9.04 -5.05
C TYR A 334 -11.82 8.84 -4.51
N VAL A 335 -11.07 7.89 -5.05
CA VAL A 335 -9.85 7.40 -4.40
C VAL A 335 -8.67 8.32 -4.66
N THR A 336 -8.59 8.90 -5.86
CA THR A 336 -7.59 9.96 -6.15
C THR A 336 -7.87 11.23 -5.33
N ALA A 337 -9.14 11.58 -5.12
CA ALA A 337 -9.55 12.73 -4.31
C ALA A 337 -9.33 12.53 -2.80
N ALA A 338 -9.59 11.32 -2.28
CA ALA A 338 -9.43 10.97 -0.86
C ALA A 338 -8.04 10.38 -0.51
N SER A 339 -7.05 10.48 -1.41
CA SER A 339 -5.71 9.93 -1.20
C SER A 339 -5.00 10.58 0.00
N VAL A 340 -4.59 9.75 0.96
CA VAL A 340 -3.94 10.20 2.21
C VAL A 340 -2.62 10.93 1.96
N LEU A 341 -2.34 11.95 2.78
CA LEU A 341 -1.15 12.79 2.66
C LEU A 341 0.15 12.00 2.91
N VAL A 342 1.14 12.26 2.07
CA VAL A 342 2.52 11.72 2.15
C VAL A 342 3.51 12.80 2.56
N GLY A 343 4.68 12.42 3.08
CA GLY A 343 5.67 13.34 3.66
C GLY A 343 5.52 13.54 5.17
N VAL A 344 4.44 13.02 5.75
CA VAL A 344 4.27 12.83 7.21
C VAL A 344 4.99 11.55 7.69
N ASN A 345 5.23 11.43 8.99
CA ASN A 345 5.90 10.29 9.63
C ASN A 345 4.90 9.46 10.48
N PRO A 346 4.10 8.56 9.87
CA PRO A 346 3.22 7.67 10.60
C PRO A 346 3.99 6.44 11.11
N VAL A 347 3.78 6.09 12.37
CA VAL A 347 4.10 4.76 12.88
C VAL A 347 2.84 3.91 12.71
N LEU A 348 2.87 2.92 11.82
CA LEU A 348 1.71 2.07 11.53
C LEU A 348 1.71 0.82 12.41
N GLY A 349 0.65 0.65 13.20
CA GLY A 349 0.27 -0.64 13.81
C GLY A 349 -0.89 -1.27 13.05
N THR A 350 -0.87 -2.58 12.82
CA THR A 350 -2.00 -3.32 12.21
C THR A 350 -2.33 -4.57 13.01
N ARG A 351 -3.61 -5.00 12.96
CA ARG A 351 -4.07 -6.25 13.56
C ARG A 351 -5.18 -6.87 12.69
N LEU A 352 -5.07 -8.17 12.40
CA LEU A 352 -6.18 -8.96 11.86
C LEU A 352 -7.14 -9.34 12.99
N ILE A 353 -8.44 -9.16 12.75
CA ILE A 353 -9.52 -9.40 13.70
C ILE A 353 -10.27 -10.67 13.24
N PRO A 354 -10.14 -11.81 13.93
CA PRO A 354 -10.75 -13.07 13.50
C PRO A 354 -12.28 -13.06 13.59
N GLN A 355 -12.94 -13.78 12.67
CA GLN A 355 -14.40 -13.91 12.60
C GLN A 355 -15.03 -14.43 13.90
N SER A 356 -14.28 -15.24 14.66
CA SER A 356 -14.71 -15.80 15.95
C SER A 356 -15.08 -14.74 17.00
N ILE A 357 -14.48 -13.54 16.93
CA ILE A 357 -14.86 -12.42 17.83
C ILE A 357 -16.32 -12.02 17.63
N PHE A 358 -16.81 -12.05 16.40
CA PHE A 358 -18.16 -11.58 16.06
C PHE A 358 -19.25 -12.59 16.44
N SER A 359 -18.89 -13.87 16.66
CA SER A 359 -19.80 -14.90 17.19
C SER A 359 -20.05 -14.82 18.70
N ASN A 360 -19.43 -13.87 19.42
CA ASN A 360 -19.49 -13.80 20.88
C ASN A 360 -19.70 -12.36 21.35
N GLU A 361 -20.85 -12.08 21.99
CA GLU A 361 -21.20 -10.73 22.47
C GLU A 361 -20.17 -10.12 23.45
N SER A 362 -19.53 -10.94 24.29
CA SER A 362 -18.47 -10.44 25.19
C SER A 362 -17.21 -10.06 24.42
N ALA A 363 -16.86 -10.80 23.36
CA ALA A 363 -15.74 -10.46 22.50
C ALA A 363 -16.03 -9.22 21.61
N LYS A 364 -17.26 -9.09 21.08
CA LYS A 364 -17.73 -7.87 20.41
C LYS A 364 -17.67 -6.65 21.34
N ALA A 365 -18.08 -6.79 22.60
CA ALA A 365 -17.99 -5.72 23.60
C ALA A 365 -16.54 -5.31 23.88
N GLN A 366 -15.63 -6.27 24.08
CA GLN A 366 -14.19 -6.01 24.25
C GLN A 366 -13.57 -5.32 23.03
N LEU A 367 -13.97 -5.70 21.80
CA LEU A 367 -13.54 -5.04 20.57
C LEU A 367 -14.04 -3.59 20.49
N LEU A 368 -15.30 -3.35 20.87
CA LEU A 368 -15.89 -2.01 20.92
C LEU A 368 -15.19 -1.11 21.94
N ASP A 369 -14.88 -1.61 23.13
CA ASP A 369 -14.16 -0.83 24.14
C ASP A 369 -12.70 -0.57 23.74
N ALA A 370 -12.04 -1.52 23.07
CA ALA A 370 -10.72 -1.31 22.49
C ALA A 370 -10.73 -0.23 21.39
N PHE A 371 -11.77 -0.15 20.55
CA PHE A 371 -11.94 0.93 19.58
C PHE A 371 -12.30 2.26 20.25
N ALA A 372 -13.17 2.24 21.27
CA ALA A 372 -13.56 3.44 22.02
C ALA A 372 -12.35 4.09 22.71
N ALA A 373 -11.43 3.28 23.27
CA ALA A 373 -10.18 3.76 23.86
C ALA A 373 -9.23 4.46 22.87
N MET A 374 -9.43 4.31 21.55
CA MET A 374 -8.66 5.01 20.52
C MET A 374 -9.28 6.36 20.12
N LEU A 375 -10.58 6.60 20.38
CA LEU A 375 -11.30 7.82 19.97
C LEU A 375 -10.70 9.14 20.53
N PRO A 376 -10.26 9.23 21.80
CA PRO A 376 -9.70 10.47 22.35
C PRO A 376 -8.42 10.95 21.65
N PHE A 377 -7.78 10.09 20.87
CA PHE A 377 -6.51 10.36 20.22
C PHE A 377 -6.63 10.91 18.79
N GLY A 378 -7.84 11.15 18.28
CA GLY A 378 -8.12 11.99 17.09
C GLY A 378 -7.43 11.56 15.79
N THR A 379 -6.16 11.94 15.61
CA THR A 379 -5.30 11.45 14.51
C THR A 379 -5.08 9.92 14.58
N VAL A 380 -5.34 9.31 15.74
CA VAL A 380 -5.14 7.87 16.01
C VAL A 380 -6.47 7.09 16.12
N ASN A 381 -7.58 7.63 15.58
CA ASN A 381 -8.84 6.89 15.42
C ASN A 381 -8.59 5.51 14.75
N PRO A 382 -9.34 4.45 15.13
CA PRO A 382 -9.21 3.15 14.50
C PRO A 382 -9.68 3.25 13.04
N GLN A 383 -8.79 2.93 12.10
CA GLN A 383 -9.22 2.70 10.71
C GLN A 383 -9.48 1.21 10.57
N ILE A 384 -10.73 0.81 10.78
CA ILE A 384 -11.17 -0.53 10.48
C ILE A 384 -11.18 -0.67 8.96
N LYS A 385 -10.76 -1.82 8.47
CA LYS A 385 -10.82 -2.16 7.06
C LYS A 385 -11.60 -3.47 6.98
N ALA A 386 -12.59 -3.56 6.09
CA ALA A 386 -13.27 -4.81 5.75
C ALA A 386 -12.50 -5.45 4.59
N VAL A 387 -11.74 -6.52 4.87
CA VAL A 387 -10.59 -6.91 4.03
C VAL A 387 -10.32 -8.40 3.96
N ALA A 388 -11.06 -9.21 4.72
CA ALA A 388 -10.76 -10.63 4.73
C ALA A 388 -11.37 -11.30 3.48
N PRO A 389 -10.68 -12.27 2.88
CA PRO A 389 -11.07 -12.96 1.65
C PRO A 389 -12.25 -13.93 1.85
N LEU A 390 -13.32 -13.46 2.48
CA LEU A 390 -14.39 -14.27 3.11
C LEU A 390 -15.21 -15.10 2.12
N LEU A 391 -15.48 -14.55 0.93
CA LEU A 391 -16.26 -15.18 -0.14
C LEU A 391 -15.37 -15.74 -1.25
N TYR A 392 -14.09 -15.37 -1.27
CA TYR A 392 -13.13 -15.90 -2.23
C TYR A 392 -12.84 -17.37 -1.92
N ASN A 393 -13.08 -18.26 -2.89
CA ASN A 393 -12.77 -19.69 -2.79
C ASN A 393 -11.27 -19.93 -3.03
N GLN A 394 -10.60 -20.65 -2.11
CA GLN A 394 -9.14 -20.64 -1.99
C GLN A 394 -8.55 -22.04 -1.97
N THR A 395 -7.38 -22.21 -2.59
CA THR A 395 -6.59 -23.43 -2.47
C THR A 395 -5.63 -23.28 -1.29
N ASN A 396 -5.86 -24.03 -0.20
CA ASN A 396 -5.00 -24.02 0.98
C ASN A 396 -3.54 -24.32 0.61
N GLY A 397 -2.63 -23.43 1.02
CA GLY A 397 -1.19 -23.56 0.77
C GLY A 397 -0.71 -23.14 -0.62
N ALA A 398 -1.59 -22.71 -1.55
CA ALA A 398 -1.18 -22.24 -2.88
C ALA A 398 -0.35 -20.94 -2.83
N THR A 399 -0.56 -20.10 -1.81
CA THR A 399 0.28 -18.96 -1.49
C THR A 399 0.60 -18.98 0.01
N SER A 400 1.80 -18.55 0.41
CA SER A 400 2.25 -18.65 1.80
C SER A 400 1.82 -17.46 2.67
N VAL A 401 0.60 -16.95 2.48
CA VAL A 401 0.05 -15.92 3.37
C VAL A 401 -0.21 -16.48 4.76
N LEU A 402 0.07 -15.67 5.77
CA LEU A 402 -0.33 -15.87 7.15
C LEU A 402 -1.80 -16.35 7.24
N PRO A 403 -2.09 -17.59 7.67
CA PRO A 403 -3.44 -18.17 7.65
C PRO A 403 -4.50 -17.35 8.38
N ALA A 404 -4.10 -16.52 9.35
CA ALA A 404 -4.98 -15.60 10.06
C ALA A 404 -5.71 -14.58 9.15
N TRP A 405 -5.27 -14.35 7.90
CA TRP A 405 -6.06 -13.60 6.92
C TRP A 405 -7.33 -14.36 6.51
N ARG A 406 -7.25 -15.68 6.33
CA ARG A 406 -8.37 -16.52 5.91
C ARG A 406 -9.42 -16.68 7.03
N GLU A 407 -8.96 -16.57 8.28
CA GLU A 407 -9.80 -16.54 9.49
C GLU A 407 -10.26 -15.12 9.90
N ALA A 408 -9.73 -14.07 9.27
CA ALA A 408 -10.09 -12.69 9.57
C ALA A 408 -11.52 -12.35 9.11
N LEU A 409 -12.08 -11.29 9.67
CA LEU A 409 -13.09 -10.46 9.03
C LEU A 409 -12.42 -9.15 8.57
N TRP A 410 -11.69 -8.51 9.48
CA TRP A 410 -11.16 -7.16 9.29
C TRP A 410 -9.66 -7.05 9.57
N GLN A 411 -9.03 -6.01 9.01
CA GLN A 411 -7.71 -5.54 9.42
C GLN A 411 -7.85 -4.13 10.00
N VAL A 412 -7.54 -3.97 11.28
CA VAL A 412 -7.58 -2.67 11.94
C VAL A 412 -6.21 -2.02 11.85
N HIS A 413 -6.17 -0.75 11.42
CA HIS A 413 -4.96 0.06 11.33
C HIS A 413 -4.99 1.18 12.39
N ARG A 414 -3.83 1.45 13.00
CA ARG A 414 -3.58 2.51 13.97
C ARG A 414 -2.42 3.39 13.46
N PHE A 415 -2.65 4.71 13.33
CA PHE A 415 -1.71 5.65 12.69
C PHE A 415 -1.25 6.82 13.60
N PRO A 416 -0.55 6.60 14.73
CA PRO A 416 0.14 7.69 15.43
C PRO A 416 1.17 8.38 14.54
N VAL A 417 1.02 9.69 14.36
CA VAL A 417 2.00 10.56 13.67
C VAL A 417 3.08 11.01 14.67
N TYR A 418 4.34 10.69 14.39
CA TYR A 418 5.45 10.93 15.32
C TYR A 418 6.00 12.36 15.20
N GLN A 419 5.83 13.18 16.26
CA GLN A 419 6.17 14.61 16.29
C GLN A 419 7.62 14.92 16.75
N GLY A 420 8.57 14.02 16.54
CA GLY A 420 9.99 14.24 16.89
C GLY A 420 10.31 13.98 18.36
N GLU A 421 9.54 14.57 19.28
CA GLU A 421 9.74 14.46 20.72
C GLU A 421 9.29 13.11 21.30
N ARG A 422 10.06 12.59 22.27
CA ARG A 422 9.74 11.34 22.98
C ARG A 422 8.67 11.59 24.05
N LYS A 423 7.42 11.30 23.74
CA LYS A 423 6.45 10.83 24.75
C LYS A 423 6.23 9.32 24.54
N PRO A 424 6.27 8.51 25.61
CA PRO A 424 6.16 7.05 25.47
C PRO A 424 4.76 6.70 24.98
N ILE A 425 4.68 6.02 23.83
CA ILE A 425 3.46 5.33 23.42
C ILE A 425 3.32 4.14 24.36
N VAL A 426 2.33 4.20 25.26
CA VAL A 426 1.93 3.03 26.06
C VAL A 426 1.47 1.94 25.10
N ALA A 427 2.14 0.79 25.17
CA ALA A 427 1.66 -0.42 24.53
C ALA A 427 0.51 -0.98 25.36
N ILE A 428 -0.54 -1.41 24.66
CA ILE A 428 -1.68 -2.19 25.16
C ILE A 428 -1.69 -3.46 24.32
#